data_AF-A0A1A8KKG3-F1
#
_entry.id   AF-A0A1A8KKG3-F1
#
_cell.length_a   1.000
_cell.length_b   1.000
_cell.length_c   1.000
_cell.angle_alpha   90.00
_cell.angle_beta   90.00
_cell.angle_gamma   90.00
#
_symmetry.space_group_name_H-M   'P 1'
#
loop_
_entity.id
_entity.type
_entity.pdbx_description
1 polymer ?
#
loop_
_entity_poly.entity_id
_entity_poly.type
_entity_poly.pdbx_seq_one_letter_code
_entity_poly.pdbx_strand_id
1 'polypeptide(L)'
;MQKDRRKKRREGEDMETIGFALYEVPNEFLGQTGVHLKKDFFLTHGSSARSEQFINLREVSSRLKLPVGEYIVVPSTFEPHKDGDFVLRVFSEKPATSEVLDDNIAANLPPEEKLDESQIDAAFKNLFRQLAGADMEISLKELQTILNRIIGKHKDLKTDGFSKESCRSMINLMDTDGSGKLGLTEFHVLWEKIKRYLTIFRQFDLDKSGTMSSYEMRMALESAGFKLDNRLFQLIILRYTEEDMAVDFDNFVTCLVRLETMFKTFKTMDTDADGQISLDFFQWITLTMFA
;
A
#
# COMPACT_ATOMS: atom_id res chain seq x y z
N MET A 1 -17.41 -8.73 -18.31
CA MET A 1 -17.82 -7.68 -19.27
C MET A 1 -17.05 -6.40 -18.96
N GLN A 2 -16.37 -5.81 -19.93
CA GLN A 2 -15.70 -4.50 -19.77
C GLN A 2 -16.69 -3.33 -19.91
N LYS A 3 -16.56 -2.31 -19.06
CA LYS A 3 -17.45 -1.12 -18.99
C LYS A 3 -16.92 0.06 -19.83
N ASP A 4 -17.79 1.05 -20.05
CA ASP A 4 -17.49 2.40 -20.58
C ASP A 4 -16.69 2.54 -21.89
N ARG A 5 -16.55 1.46 -22.65
CA ARG A 5 -15.81 1.45 -23.93
C ARG A 5 -16.40 2.36 -25.02
N ARG A 6 -17.67 2.80 -24.91
CA ARG A 6 -18.25 3.80 -25.85
C ARG A 6 -17.63 5.18 -25.69
N LYS A 7 -17.18 5.54 -24.48
CA LYS A 7 -16.47 6.80 -24.21
C LYS A 7 -15.04 6.72 -24.75
N LYS A 8 -14.34 5.62 -24.42
CA LYS A 8 -12.97 5.33 -24.87
C LYS A 8 -12.78 5.24 -26.39
N ARG A 9 -13.80 4.78 -27.14
CA ARG A 9 -13.79 4.83 -28.62
C ARG A 9 -13.70 6.24 -29.20
N ARG A 10 -14.12 7.28 -28.48
CA ARG A 10 -13.95 8.68 -28.91
C ARG A 10 -12.50 9.16 -28.74
N GLU A 11 -11.74 8.46 -27.90
CA GLU A 11 -10.32 8.71 -27.60
C GLU A 11 -9.40 7.80 -28.44
N GLY A 12 -9.96 6.97 -29.33
CA GLY A 12 -9.20 6.06 -30.21
C GLY A 12 -8.85 4.70 -29.57
N GLU A 13 -9.29 4.44 -28.34
CA GLU A 13 -9.09 3.16 -27.66
C GLU A 13 -10.19 2.15 -28.05
N ASP A 14 -9.77 0.93 -28.39
CA ASP A 14 -10.68 -0.16 -28.74
C ASP A 14 -10.92 -1.12 -27.55
N MET A 15 -11.58 -2.25 -27.81
CA MET A 15 -11.84 -3.26 -26.77
C MET A 15 -10.55 -3.96 -26.36
N GLU A 16 -10.32 -4.10 -25.06
CA GLU A 16 -9.21 -4.92 -24.57
C GLU A 16 -9.50 -6.40 -24.79
N THR A 17 -8.43 -7.16 -25.02
CA THR A 17 -8.48 -8.61 -25.06
C THR A 17 -8.64 -9.13 -23.63
N ILE A 18 -9.82 -9.66 -23.30
CA ILE A 18 -10.16 -10.09 -21.93
C ILE A 18 -10.46 -11.58 -21.86
N GLY A 19 -10.30 -12.14 -20.66
CA GLY A 19 -10.60 -13.54 -20.36
C GLY A 19 -10.69 -13.75 -18.85
N PHE A 20 -10.87 -15.00 -18.44
CA PHE A 20 -10.88 -15.37 -17.03
C PHE A 20 -10.41 -16.82 -16.83
N ALA A 21 -9.89 -17.11 -15.65
CA ALA A 21 -9.51 -18.45 -15.23
C ALA A 21 -10.19 -18.81 -13.90
N LEU A 22 -10.49 -20.09 -13.72
CA LEU A 22 -11.04 -20.66 -12.49
C LEU A 22 -10.02 -21.61 -11.88
N TYR A 23 -9.80 -21.46 -10.57
CA TYR A 23 -8.95 -22.33 -9.78
C TYR A 23 -9.75 -22.92 -8.64
N GLU A 24 -9.60 -24.20 -8.36
CA GLU A 24 -10.18 -24.83 -7.19
C GLU A 24 -9.44 -24.38 -5.93
N VAL A 25 -10.20 -24.04 -4.90
CA VAL A 25 -9.64 -23.61 -3.61
C VAL A 25 -9.10 -24.85 -2.89
N PRO A 26 -7.81 -24.88 -2.50
CA PRO A 26 -7.26 -25.96 -1.70
C PRO A 26 -7.94 -26.03 -0.34
N ASN A 27 -7.96 -27.21 0.27
CA ASN A 27 -8.59 -27.43 1.57
C ASN A 27 -8.09 -26.49 2.69
N GLU A 28 -6.86 -25.97 2.55
CA GLU A 28 -6.23 -25.04 3.50
C GLU A 28 -6.88 -23.65 3.52
N PHE A 29 -7.52 -23.25 2.41
CA PHE A 29 -8.13 -21.93 2.22
C PHE A 29 -9.66 -21.97 2.17
N LEU A 30 -10.27 -23.15 2.37
CA LEU A 30 -11.73 -23.31 2.35
C LEU A 30 -12.40 -22.38 3.38
N GLY A 31 -13.39 -21.61 2.92
CA GLY A 31 -14.15 -20.67 3.75
C GLY A 31 -13.38 -19.42 4.18
N GLN A 32 -12.18 -19.18 3.69
CA GLN A 32 -11.43 -17.95 3.96
C GLN A 32 -11.73 -16.88 2.91
N THR A 33 -12.35 -15.78 3.32
CA THR A 33 -12.79 -14.69 2.42
C THR A 33 -11.89 -13.45 2.51
N GLY A 34 -10.93 -13.44 3.45
CA GLY A 34 -10.02 -12.33 3.74
C GLY A 34 -8.56 -12.57 3.31
N VAL A 35 -8.33 -13.33 2.24
CA VAL A 35 -6.99 -13.74 1.80
C VAL A 35 -6.78 -13.44 0.32
N HIS A 36 -5.80 -12.60 0.00
CA HIS A 36 -5.32 -12.46 -1.37
C HIS A 36 -4.29 -13.56 -1.72
N LEU A 37 -4.58 -14.36 -2.75
CA LEU A 37 -3.67 -15.42 -3.18
C LEU A 37 -2.44 -14.87 -3.91
N LYS A 38 -1.26 -15.32 -3.49
CA LYS A 38 0.04 -14.86 -4.01
C LYS A 38 0.45 -15.62 -5.28
N LYS A 39 1.49 -15.14 -5.94
CA LYS A 39 2.06 -15.73 -7.17
C LYS A 39 2.33 -17.24 -7.04
N ASP A 40 2.86 -17.68 -5.91
CA ASP A 40 3.21 -19.09 -5.67
C ASP A 40 2.02 -20.03 -5.78
N PHE A 41 0.82 -19.57 -5.41
CA PHE A 41 -0.41 -20.35 -5.59
C PHE A 41 -0.65 -20.65 -7.07
N PHE A 42 -0.62 -19.63 -7.92
CA PHE A 42 -0.90 -19.78 -9.36
C PHE A 42 0.21 -20.52 -10.13
N LEU A 43 1.42 -20.57 -9.58
CA LEU A 43 2.52 -21.38 -10.14
C LEU A 43 2.39 -22.87 -9.81
N THR A 44 1.72 -23.21 -8.71
CA THR A 44 1.61 -24.59 -8.21
C THR A 44 0.25 -25.23 -8.51
N HIS A 45 -0.79 -24.44 -8.80
CA HIS A 45 -2.14 -24.90 -9.05
C HIS A 45 -2.56 -24.67 -10.50
N GLY A 46 -2.96 -25.75 -11.18
CA GLY A 46 -3.54 -25.67 -12.52
C GLY A 46 -4.97 -25.11 -12.48
N SER A 47 -5.34 -24.34 -13.52
CA SER A 47 -6.71 -23.85 -13.67
C SER A 47 -7.68 -25.02 -13.90
N SER A 48 -8.74 -25.13 -13.09
CA SER A 48 -9.81 -26.13 -13.23
C SER A 48 -10.70 -25.84 -14.45
N ALA A 49 -10.86 -24.57 -14.80
CA ALA A 49 -11.50 -24.13 -16.03
C ALA A 49 -10.98 -22.75 -16.43
N ARG A 50 -11.23 -22.33 -17.67
CA ARG A 50 -10.89 -20.99 -18.17
C ARG A 50 -11.81 -20.61 -19.32
N SER A 51 -11.87 -19.33 -19.63
CA SER A 51 -12.46 -18.87 -20.89
C SER A 51 -11.76 -19.55 -22.07
N GLU A 52 -12.52 -20.01 -23.06
CA GLU A 52 -11.98 -20.74 -24.22
C GLU A 52 -10.86 -19.96 -24.92
N GLN A 53 -11.04 -18.65 -25.06
CA GLN A 53 -10.07 -17.74 -25.63
C GLN A 53 -10.10 -16.40 -24.90
N PHE A 54 -8.93 -15.75 -24.83
CA PHE A 54 -8.85 -14.33 -24.55
C PHE A 54 -9.20 -13.59 -25.83
N ILE A 55 -10.27 -12.80 -25.81
CA ILE A 55 -10.82 -12.17 -27.01
C ILE A 55 -11.20 -10.72 -26.75
N ASN A 56 -11.05 -9.87 -27.77
CA ASN A 56 -11.36 -8.45 -27.75
C ASN A 56 -12.86 -8.16 -27.93
N LEU A 57 -13.69 -8.81 -27.10
CA LEU A 57 -15.13 -8.57 -27.05
C LEU A 57 -15.53 -7.84 -25.77
N ARG A 58 -16.70 -7.18 -25.81
CA ARG A 58 -17.24 -6.47 -24.65
C ARG A 58 -17.49 -7.41 -23.47
N GLU A 59 -17.92 -8.62 -23.79
CA GLU A 59 -18.22 -9.66 -22.81
C GLU A 59 -17.66 -10.98 -23.30
N VAL A 60 -17.02 -11.70 -22.38
CA VAL A 60 -16.61 -13.09 -22.54
C VAL A 60 -17.39 -13.87 -21.51
N SER A 61 -18.10 -14.90 -21.96
CA SER A 61 -18.92 -15.77 -21.12
C SER A 61 -18.67 -17.23 -21.50
N SER A 62 -18.78 -18.12 -20.52
CA SER A 62 -18.62 -19.56 -20.75
C SER A 62 -19.58 -20.32 -19.85
N ARG A 63 -20.13 -21.42 -20.36
CA ARG A 63 -20.94 -22.35 -19.57
C ARG A 63 -20.04 -23.48 -19.10
N LEU A 64 -19.90 -23.61 -17.78
CA LEU A 64 -18.99 -24.57 -17.15
C LEU A 64 -19.79 -25.58 -16.32
N LYS A 65 -19.29 -26.81 -16.25
CA LYS A 65 -19.78 -27.84 -15.32
C LYS A 65 -18.60 -28.31 -14.49
N LEU A 66 -18.60 -27.95 -13.21
CA LEU A 66 -17.53 -28.27 -12.27
C LEU A 66 -18.06 -29.23 -11.18
N PRO A 67 -17.18 -30.01 -10.53
CA PRO A 67 -17.49 -30.69 -9.28
C PRO A 67 -18.00 -29.72 -8.21
N VAL A 68 -18.62 -30.26 -7.16
CA VAL A 68 -19.04 -29.44 -6.01
C VAL A 68 -17.79 -29.06 -5.23
N GLY A 69 -17.57 -27.75 -5.04
CA GLY A 69 -16.42 -27.20 -4.33
C GLY A 69 -16.40 -25.67 -4.37
N GLU A 70 -15.38 -25.09 -3.76
CA GLU A 70 -15.10 -23.64 -3.81
C GLU A 70 -14.12 -23.34 -4.95
N TYR A 71 -14.40 -22.28 -5.70
CA TYR A 71 -13.61 -21.88 -6.86
C TYR A 71 -13.33 -20.38 -6.84
N ILE A 72 -12.13 -20.01 -7.27
CA ILE A 72 -11.70 -18.63 -7.43
C ILE A 72 -11.77 -18.28 -8.91
N VAL A 73 -12.47 -17.20 -9.23
CA VAL A 73 -12.53 -16.64 -10.57
C VAL A 73 -11.56 -15.47 -10.66
N VAL A 74 -10.55 -15.57 -11.53
CA VAL A 74 -9.59 -14.50 -11.81
C VAL A 74 -9.89 -13.90 -13.17
N PRO A 75 -10.62 -12.77 -13.26
CA PRO A 75 -10.79 -12.02 -14.50
C PRO A 75 -9.55 -11.18 -14.80
N SER A 76 -9.09 -11.15 -16.06
CA SER A 76 -7.96 -10.32 -16.46
C SER A 76 -8.03 -9.89 -17.93
N THR A 77 -7.23 -8.89 -18.27
CA THR A 77 -6.79 -8.67 -19.66
C THR A 77 -5.71 -9.68 -20.04
N PHE A 78 -5.45 -9.81 -21.34
CA PHE A 78 -4.38 -10.67 -21.85
C PHE A 78 -2.99 -10.07 -21.54
N GLU A 79 -2.81 -8.80 -21.89
CA GLU A 79 -1.60 -8.05 -21.54
C GLU A 79 -1.75 -7.40 -20.16
N PRO A 80 -0.67 -7.33 -19.36
CA PRO A 80 -0.67 -6.59 -18.11
C PRO A 80 -0.77 -5.06 -18.35
N HIS A 81 -1.01 -4.30 -17.28
CA HIS A 81 -1.04 -2.83 -17.29
C HIS A 81 -2.10 -2.21 -18.23
N LYS A 82 -3.22 -2.89 -18.40
CA LYS A 82 -4.38 -2.37 -19.15
C LYS A 82 -5.46 -1.93 -18.18
N ASP A 83 -5.74 -0.64 -18.19
CA ASP A 83 -6.77 -0.07 -17.32
C ASP A 83 -8.18 -0.32 -17.89
N GLY A 84 -9.07 -0.80 -17.03
CA GLY A 84 -10.46 -0.99 -17.41
C GLY A 84 -11.34 -1.47 -16.28
N ASP A 85 -12.52 -0.90 -16.21
CA ASP A 85 -13.58 -1.38 -15.32
C ASP A 85 -14.28 -2.60 -15.91
N PHE A 86 -14.73 -3.51 -15.05
CA PHE A 86 -15.47 -4.69 -15.46
C PHE A 86 -16.66 -5.02 -14.54
N VAL A 87 -17.50 -5.91 -15.03
CA VAL A 87 -18.53 -6.63 -14.26
C VAL A 87 -18.34 -8.12 -14.48
N LEU A 88 -18.28 -8.87 -13.39
CA LEU A 88 -18.38 -10.33 -13.37
C LEU A 88 -19.81 -10.72 -12.93
N ARG A 89 -20.41 -11.68 -13.61
CA ARG A 89 -21.74 -12.22 -13.27
C ARG A 89 -21.64 -13.73 -13.28
N VAL A 90 -22.12 -14.36 -12.20
CA VAL A 90 -22.14 -15.82 -12.06
C VAL A 90 -23.61 -16.25 -12.05
N PHE A 91 -23.95 -17.19 -12.92
CA PHE A 91 -25.28 -17.80 -12.98
C PHE A 91 -25.15 -19.29 -12.71
N SER A 92 -25.79 -19.76 -11.65
CA SER A 92 -25.76 -21.16 -11.24
C SER A 92 -27.17 -21.76 -11.29
N GLU A 93 -27.27 -23.02 -11.69
CA GLU A 93 -28.54 -23.76 -11.69
C GLU A 93 -29.06 -24.01 -10.26
N LYS A 94 -28.13 -24.29 -9.34
CA LYS A 94 -28.38 -24.42 -7.90
C LYS A 94 -27.91 -23.17 -7.16
N PRO A 95 -28.44 -22.89 -5.95
CA PRO A 95 -27.93 -21.80 -5.13
C PRO A 95 -26.41 -21.91 -4.96
N ALA A 96 -25.70 -20.85 -5.32
CA ALA A 96 -24.27 -20.72 -5.12
C ALA A 96 -24.01 -19.35 -4.51
N THR A 97 -23.18 -19.31 -3.47
CA THR A 97 -22.69 -18.07 -2.89
C THR A 97 -21.49 -17.58 -3.70
N SER A 98 -21.34 -16.26 -3.78
CA SER A 98 -20.19 -15.63 -4.43
C SER A 98 -19.77 -14.43 -3.61
N GLU A 99 -18.48 -14.37 -3.26
CA GLU A 99 -17.90 -13.27 -2.51
C GLU A 99 -16.62 -12.79 -3.20
N VAL A 100 -16.22 -11.55 -2.90
CA VAL A 100 -14.95 -11.01 -3.39
C VAL A 100 -13.86 -11.53 -2.47
N LEU A 101 -12.87 -12.21 -3.05
CA LEU A 101 -11.71 -12.70 -2.31
C LEU A 101 -10.62 -11.62 -2.32
N ASP A 102 -10.45 -10.93 -1.20
CA ASP A 102 -9.46 -9.87 -1.02
C ASP A 102 -8.98 -9.79 0.42
N ASP A 103 -7.90 -9.04 0.67
CA ASP A 103 -7.41 -8.85 2.03
C ASP A 103 -8.31 -7.90 2.83
N ASN A 104 -8.48 -8.20 4.12
CA ASN A 104 -9.09 -7.26 5.04
C ASN A 104 -8.11 -6.12 5.36
N ILE A 105 -8.65 -4.90 5.45
CA ILE A 105 -7.87 -3.72 5.84
C ILE A 105 -7.43 -3.87 7.29
N ALA A 106 -6.12 -3.97 7.53
CA ALA A 106 -5.55 -4.09 8.86
C ALA A 106 -4.14 -3.51 8.92
N ALA A 107 -3.76 -3.01 10.09
CA ALA A 107 -2.40 -2.54 10.38
C ALA A 107 -1.87 -3.20 11.66
N ASN A 108 -0.92 -4.11 11.46
CA ASN A 108 -0.19 -4.86 12.47
C ASN A 108 1.22 -4.27 12.62
N LEU A 109 1.27 -3.01 13.03
CA LEU A 109 2.53 -2.32 13.26
C LEU A 109 3.14 -2.76 14.59
N PRO A 110 4.48 -2.89 14.67
CA PRO A 110 5.12 -3.17 15.94
C PRO A 110 4.82 -2.03 16.94
N PRO A 111 4.63 -2.38 18.23
CA PRO A 111 4.31 -1.40 19.26
C PRO A 111 5.42 -0.35 19.34
N GLU A 112 5.02 0.91 19.49
CA GLU A 112 5.97 2.00 19.71
C GLU A 112 6.51 1.91 21.13
N GLU A 113 7.79 1.56 21.25
CA GLU A 113 8.47 1.65 22.54
C GLU A 113 8.57 3.13 22.92
N LYS A 114 7.98 3.49 24.06
CA LYS A 114 8.24 4.77 24.70
C LYS A 114 9.69 4.75 25.18
N LEU A 115 10.57 5.28 24.35
CA LEU A 115 11.99 5.36 24.64
C LEU A 115 12.23 6.47 25.66
N ASP A 116 12.87 6.09 26.76
CA ASP A 116 13.45 7.07 27.67
C ASP A 116 14.77 7.58 27.09
N GLU A 117 15.10 8.85 27.31
CA GLU A 117 16.34 9.43 26.75
C GLU A 117 17.57 8.64 27.20
N SER A 118 17.55 8.04 28.40
CA SER A 118 18.62 7.21 28.95
C SER A 118 18.98 6.02 28.07
N GLN A 119 18.04 5.52 27.26
CA GLN A 119 18.20 4.36 26.38
C GLN A 119 18.81 4.72 25.02
N ILE A 120 18.90 6.01 24.69
CA ILE A 120 19.46 6.48 23.42
C ILE A 120 20.98 6.57 23.52
N ASP A 121 21.66 5.94 22.56
CA ASP A 121 23.12 5.91 22.48
C ASP A 121 23.74 7.31 22.50
N ALA A 122 24.84 7.45 23.24
CA ALA A 122 25.59 8.72 23.32
C ALA A 122 26.05 9.22 21.94
N ALA A 123 26.35 8.30 21.02
CA ALA A 123 26.70 8.64 19.64
C ALA A 123 25.53 9.32 18.91
N PHE A 124 24.30 8.80 19.07
CA PHE A 124 23.11 9.39 18.47
C PHE A 124 22.76 10.74 19.11
N LYS A 125 22.88 10.85 20.45
CA LYS A 125 22.69 12.15 21.14
C LYS A 125 23.67 13.22 20.64
N ASN A 126 24.93 12.84 20.40
CA ASN A 126 25.92 13.76 19.84
C ASN A 126 25.59 14.13 18.39
N LEU A 127 25.14 13.18 17.57
CA LEU A 127 24.65 13.46 16.23
C LEU A 127 23.46 14.42 16.27
N PHE A 128 22.46 14.17 17.12
CA PHE A 128 21.30 15.04 17.30
C PHE A 128 21.72 16.45 17.71
N ARG A 129 22.60 16.62 18.71
CA ARG A 129 23.10 17.94 19.13
C ARG A 129 23.82 18.71 18.02
N GLN A 130 24.53 18.01 17.13
CA GLN A 130 25.17 18.65 15.98
C GLN A 130 24.15 19.13 14.94
N LEU A 131 22.94 18.59 14.97
CA LEU A 131 21.90 18.82 13.97
C LEU A 131 20.78 19.73 14.46
N ALA A 132 20.41 19.65 15.74
CA ALA A 132 19.24 20.29 16.38
C ALA A 132 19.51 21.72 16.89
N GLY A 133 20.54 22.39 16.36
CA GLY A 133 20.81 23.80 16.65
C GLY A 133 20.95 24.14 18.14
N ALA A 134 20.53 25.36 18.50
CA ALA A 134 20.57 25.88 19.87
C ALA A 134 19.27 25.62 20.64
N ASP A 135 18.17 25.37 19.92
CA ASP A 135 16.84 25.06 20.44
C ASP A 135 16.67 23.58 20.79
N MET A 136 17.62 22.72 20.44
CA MET A 136 17.60 21.27 20.72
C MET A 136 16.38 20.57 20.14
N GLU A 137 15.86 21.11 19.03
CA GLU A 137 14.73 20.59 18.26
C GLU A 137 15.11 20.56 16.79
N ILE A 138 14.60 19.58 16.03
CA ILE A 138 14.83 19.50 14.59
C ILE A 138 13.63 20.08 13.86
N SER A 139 13.87 21.18 13.14
CA SER A 139 12.87 21.79 12.25
C SER A 139 12.73 21.04 10.92
N LEU A 140 11.65 21.34 10.18
CA LEU A 140 11.40 20.80 8.83
C LEU A 140 12.62 20.90 7.90
N LYS A 141 13.29 22.06 7.88
CA LYS A 141 14.42 22.31 6.96
C LYS A 141 15.64 21.50 7.36
N GLU A 142 15.87 21.36 8.67
CA GLU A 142 16.96 20.55 9.20
C GLU A 142 16.70 19.08 8.89
N LEU A 143 15.50 18.57 9.18
CA LEU A 143 15.11 17.20 8.87
C LEU A 143 15.34 16.87 7.40
N GLN A 144 14.85 17.72 6.49
CA GLN A 144 15.05 17.54 5.05
C GLN A 144 16.53 17.48 4.68
N THR A 145 17.34 18.40 5.20
CA THR A 145 18.77 18.47 4.90
C THR A 145 19.52 17.23 5.42
N ILE A 146 19.17 16.77 6.63
CA ILE A 146 19.76 15.60 7.27
C ILE A 146 19.44 14.35 6.46
N LEU A 147 18.17 14.11 6.20
CA LEU A 147 17.73 12.91 5.50
C LEU A 147 18.28 12.86 4.07
N ASN A 148 18.27 13.98 3.34
CA ASN A 148 18.79 14.02 1.97
C ASN A 148 20.32 13.85 1.91
N ARG A 149 21.05 14.36 2.91
CA ARG A 149 22.49 14.09 3.03
C ARG A 149 22.78 12.60 3.25
N ILE A 150 21.89 11.89 3.94
CA ILE A 150 22.08 10.46 4.23
C ILE A 150 21.64 9.60 3.05
N ILE A 151 20.48 9.89 2.45
CA ILE A 151 20.03 9.23 1.21
C ILE A 151 21.05 9.43 0.10
N GLY A 152 21.65 10.61 -0.03
CA GLY A 152 22.68 10.86 -1.06
C GLY A 152 23.92 9.97 -0.95
N LYS A 153 24.13 9.27 0.19
CA LYS A 153 25.18 8.25 0.32
C LYS A 153 24.78 6.89 -0.25
N HIS A 154 23.47 6.64 -0.40
CA HIS A 154 22.88 5.41 -0.90
C HIS A 154 22.63 5.53 -2.40
N LYS A 155 23.69 5.31 -3.18
CA LYS A 155 23.64 5.38 -4.66
C LYS A 155 22.78 4.28 -5.32
N ASP A 156 22.38 3.29 -4.53
CA ASP A 156 21.46 2.23 -4.93
C ASP A 156 20.01 2.71 -5.04
N LEU A 157 19.65 3.85 -4.43
CA LEU A 157 18.31 4.41 -4.51
C LEU A 157 18.21 5.42 -5.66
N LYS A 158 17.16 5.30 -6.48
CA LYS A 158 16.84 6.26 -7.55
C LYS A 158 15.77 7.23 -7.02
N THR A 159 16.21 8.27 -6.33
CA THR A 159 15.35 9.31 -5.74
C THR A 159 16.05 10.67 -5.81
N ASP A 160 15.29 11.76 -5.88
CA ASP A 160 15.77 13.14 -5.75
C ASP A 160 15.93 13.58 -4.28
N GLY A 161 15.58 12.68 -3.35
CA GLY A 161 15.61 12.90 -1.91
C GLY A 161 14.23 13.23 -1.37
N PHE A 162 14.11 13.36 -0.04
CA PHE A 162 12.86 13.70 0.60
C PHE A 162 12.38 15.10 0.23
N SER A 163 11.13 15.16 -0.23
CA SER A 163 10.40 16.41 -0.41
C SER A 163 10.08 17.06 0.94
N LYS A 164 9.68 18.34 0.89
CA LYS A 164 9.20 19.06 2.08
C LYS A 164 7.89 18.47 2.61
N GLU A 165 7.04 17.93 1.73
CA GLU A 165 5.76 17.34 2.12
C GLU A 165 5.95 16.02 2.86
N SER A 166 6.91 15.23 2.41
CA SER A 166 7.35 13.99 3.07
C SER A 166 7.87 14.28 4.47
N CYS A 167 8.76 15.27 4.60
CA CYS A 167 9.28 15.69 5.88
C CYS A 167 8.19 16.24 6.81
N ARG A 168 7.19 16.98 6.29
CA ARG A 168 6.03 17.43 7.09
C ARG A 168 5.22 16.24 7.60
N SER A 169 4.94 15.27 6.74
CA SER A 169 4.18 14.08 7.11
C SER A 169 4.91 13.28 8.19
N MET A 170 6.24 13.20 8.13
CA MET A 170 7.08 12.55 9.16
C MET A 170 7.03 13.29 10.49
N ILE A 171 7.06 14.63 10.47
CA ILE A 171 6.94 15.43 11.69
C ILE A 171 5.56 15.23 12.30
N ASN A 172 4.48 15.36 11.52
CA ASN A 172 3.11 15.17 12.01
C ASN A 172 2.88 13.79 12.66
N LEU A 173 3.52 12.73 12.15
CA LEU A 173 3.40 11.40 12.72
C LEU A 173 4.08 11.29 14.11
N MET A 174 5.17 12.04 14.31
CA MET A 174 6.08 11.90 15.46
C MET A 174 5.94 12.99 16.51
N ASP A 175 5.43 14.16 16.13
CA ASP A 175 5.19 15.33 16.96
C ASP A 175 4.06 15.05 17.94
N THR A 176 4.41 14.46 19.08
CA THR A 176 3.47 14.08 20.13
C THR A 176 3.19 15.23 21.09
N ASP A 177 4.07 16.22 21.16
CA ASP A 177 3.95 17.38 22.03
C ASP A 177 3.33 18.61 21.34
N GLY A 178 3.13 18.56 20.01
CA GLY A 178 2.51 19.61 19.22
C GLY A 178 3.44 20.80 19.00
N SER A 179 4.75 20.62 19.13
CA SER A 179 5.77 21.65 18.95
C SER A 179 5.94 22.07 17.47
N GLY A 180 5.50 21.22 16.53
CA GLY A 180 5.75 21.38 15.10
C GLY A 180 7.21 21.09 14.70
N LYS A 181 7.99 20.51 15.61
CA LYS A 181 9.39 20.11 15.43
C LYS A 181 9.60 18.73 16.08
N LEU A 182 10.83 18.21 16.01
CA LEU A 182 11.16 16.92 16.60
C LEU A 182 12.16 17.06 17.74
N GLY A 183 11.76 16.57 18.92
CA GLY A 183 12.66 16.34 20.04
C GLY A 183 13.62 15.16 19.79
N LEU A 184 14.53 14.91 20.73
CA LEU A 184 15.52 13.83 20.63
C LEU A 184 14.88 12.44 20.51
N THR A 185 13.89 12.15 21.35
CA THR A 185 13.18 10.86 21.40
C THR A 185 12.37 10.65 20.13
N GLU A 186 11.60 11.66 19.70
CA GLU A 186 10.79 11.63 18.49
C GLU A 186 11.65 11.43 17.24
N PHE A 187 12.76 12.17 17.13
CA PHE A 187 13.69 12.00 16.03
C PHE A 187 14.36 10.61 16.03
N HIS A 188 14.68 10.06 17.20
CA HIS A 188 15.22 8.71 17.30
C HIS A 188 14.22 7.65 16.80
N VAL A 189 12.95 7.73 17.23
CA VAL A 189 11.90 6.82 16.77
C VAL A 189 11.72 6.93 15.25
N LEU A 190 11.66 8.16 14.72
CA LEU A 190 11.58 8.39 13.28
C LEU A 190 12.77 7.76 12.53
N TRP A 191 13.97 7.92 13.08
CA TRP A 191 15.19 7.40 12.48
C TRP A 191 15.20 5.87 12.37
N GLU A 192 14.79 5.18 13.42
CA GLU A 192 14.67 3.72 13.41
C GLU A 192 13.57 3.24 12.44
N LYS A 193 12.45 3.97 12.34
CA LYS A 193 11.42 3.70 11.33
C LYS A 193 11.97 3.83 9.91
N ILE A 194 12.70 4.90 9.60
CA ILE A 194 13.29 5.12 8.27
C ILE A 194 14.31 4.01 7.93
N LYS A 195 15.15 3.59 8.88
CA LYS A 195 16.07 2.45 8.68
C LYS A 195 15.33 1.16 8.36
N ARG A 196 14.24 0.88 9.08
CA ARG A 196 13.40 -0.28 8.81
C ARG A 196 12.76 -0.20 7.43
N TYR A 197 12.21 0.96 7.05
CA TYR A 197 11.63 1.17 5.73
C TYR A 197 12.67 1.02 4.62
N LEU A 198 13.90 1.50 4.82
CA LEU A 198 15.01 1.29 3.89
C LEU A 198 15.37 -0.20 3.75
N THR A 199 15.33 -0.96 4.84
CA THR A 199 15.58 -2.40 4.81
C THR A 199 14.51 -3.15 4.02
N ILE A 200 13.23 -2.82 4.26
CA ILE A 200 12.08 -3.37 3.52
C ILE A 200 12.19 -3.01 2.03
N PHE A 201 12.44 -1.73 1.71
CA PHE A 201 12.58 -1.28 0.33
C PHE A 201 13.64 -2.09 -0.42
N ARG A 202 14.84 -2.23 0.15
CA ARG A 202 15.92 -3.04 -0.45
C ARG A 202 15.62 -4.53 -0.56
N GLN A 203 14.82 -5.06 0.36
CA GLN A 203 14.43 -6.46 0.33
C GLN A 203 13.47 -6.76 -0.83
N PHE A 204 12.62 -5.80 -1.19
CA PHE A 204 11.56 -5.97 -2.17
C PHE A 204 11.82 -5.27 -3.52
N ASP A 205 12.87 -4.47 -3.65
CA ASP A 205 13.46 -4.04 -4.93
C ASP A 205 14.17 -5.25 -5.57
N LEU A 206 13.40 -6.18 -6.12
CA LEU A 206 13.87 -7.49 -6.59
C LEU A 206 14.68 -7.36 -7.87
N ASP A 207 14.32 -6.39 -8.70
CA ASP A 207 15.03 -6.08 -9.94
C ASP A 207 16.22 -5.13 -9.75
N LYS A 208 16.41 -4.60 -8.53
CA LYS A 208 17.47 -3.65 -8.16
C LYS A 208 17.43 -2.40 -9.03
N SER A 209 16.24 -1.98 -9.43
CA SER A 209 16.03 -0.76 -10.20
C SER A 209 16.29 0.51 -9.38
N GLY A 210 16.33 0.39 -8.05
CA GLY A 210 16.37 1.52 -7.12
C GLY A 210 15.02 2.21 -6.95
N THR A 211 13.96 1.59 -7.49
CA THR A 211 12.54 2.00 -7.43
C THR A 211 11.69 0.77 -7.18
N MET A 212 10.41 0.95 -6.85
CA MET A 212 9.49 -0.16 -6.64
C MET A 212 8.36 -0.14 -7.66
N SER A 213 8.11 -1.28 -8.29
CA SER A 213 6.89 -1.51 -9.06
C SER A 213 5.67 -1.65 -8.15
N SER A 214 4.47 -1.52 -8.73
CA SER A 214 3.21 -1.79 -8.00
C SER A 214 3.17 -3.20 -7.39
N TYR A 215 3.74 -4.21 -8.05
CA TYR A 215 3.77 -5.56 -7.50
C TYR A 215 4.66 -5.64 -6.23
N GLU A 216 5.84 -5.03 -6.28
CA GLU A 216 6.78 -5.02 -5.15
C GLU A 216 6.22 -4.18 -3.99
N MET A 217 5.56 -3.05 -4.30
CA MET A 217 4.95 -2.19 -3.29
C MET A 217 3.88 -2.94 -2.47
N ARG A 218 3.07 -3.80 -3.10
CA ARG A 218 2.09 -4.62 -2.39
C ARG A 218 2.76 -5.52 -1.35
N MET A 219 3.84 -6.21 -1.74
CA MET A 219 4.56 -7.10 -0.82
C MET A 219 5.28 -6.32 0.29
N ALA A 220 5.84 -5.15 -0.03
CA ALA A 220 6.50 -4.30 0.95
C ALA A 220 5.53 -3.71 1.98
N LEU A 221 4.32 -3.30 1.57
CA LEU A 221 3.27 -2.85 2.49
C LEU A 221 2.87 -3.97 3.46
N GLU A 222 2.68 -5.19 2.95
CA GLU A 222 2.39 -6.35 3.78
C GLU A 222 3.52 -6.64 4.79
N SER A 223 4.78 -6.57 4.34
CA SER A 223 5.94 -6.73 5.21
C SER A 223 6.13 -5.59 6.21
N ALA A 224 5.66 -4.38 5.89
CA ALA A 224 5.63 -3.25 6.81
C ALA A 224 4.51 -3.38 7.86
N GLY A 225 3.62 -4.36 7.71
CA GLY A 225 2.53 -4.66 8.63
C GLY A 225 1.16 -4.18 8.16
N PHE A 226 1.04 -3.67 6.93
CA PHE A 226 -0.23 -3.19 6.37
C PHE A 226 -0.84 -4.22 5.43
N LYS A 227 -2.04 -4.69 5.76
CA LYS A 227 -2.90 -5.46 4.85
C LYS A 227 -3.97 -4.53 4.32
N LEU A 228 -4.11 -4.46 3.00
CA LEU A 228 -5.00 -3.53 2.31
C LEU A 228 -5.75 -4.27 1.22
N ASP A 229 -7.01 -3.92 1.01
CA ASP A 229 -7.78 -4.44 -0.11
C ASP A 229 -7.27 -3.88 -1.45
N ASN A 230 -7.69 -4.46 -2.57
CA ASN A 230 -7.31 -4.01 -3.91
C ASN A 230 -7.73 -2.56 -4.17
N ARG A 231 -8.88 -2.14 -3.65
CA ARG A 231 -9.39 -0.79 -3.90
C ARG A 231 -8.50 0.28 -3.29
N LEU A 232 -8.15 0.13 -2.01
CA LEU A 232 -7.28 1.06 -1.31
C LEU A 232 -5.86 1.00 -1.89
N PHE A 233 -5.39 -0.20 -2.22
CA PHE A 233 -4.09 -0.38 -2.87
C PHE A 233 -4.00 0.36 -4.22
N GLN A 234 -5.02 0.29 -5.07
CA GLN A 234 -5.08 1.03 -6.33
C GLN A 234 -5.03 2.55 -6.11
N LEU A 235 -5.73 3.07 -5.10
CA LEU A 235 -5.68 4.50 -4.75
C LEU A 235 -4.29 4.94 -4.28
N ILE A 236 -3.60 4.08 -3.53
CA ILE A 236 -2.21 4.32 -3.10
C ILE A 236 -1.30 4.38 -4.31
N ILE A 237 -1.37 3.39 -5.20
CA ILE A 237 -0.57 3.36 -6.43
C ILE A 237 -0.83 4.65 -7.23
N LEU A 238 -2.09 4.99 -7.52
CA LEU A 238 -2.44 6.19 -8.28
C LEU A 238 -1.90 7.49 -7.66
N ARG A 239 -1.76 7.56 -6.33
CA ARG A 239 -1.33 8.76 -5.62
C ARG A 239 0.19 8.88 -5.50
N TYR A 240 0.91 7.77 -5.43
CA TYR A 240 2.34 7.71 -5.06
C TYR A 240 3.25 7.16 -6.16
N THR A 241 2.72 6.66 -7.28
CA THR A 241 3.56 6.34 -8.45
C THR A 241 3.87 7.58 -9.27
N GLU A 242 5.07 7.58 -9.83
CA GLU A 242 5.49 8.52 -10.87
C GLU A 242 4.93 8.11 -12.26
N GLU A 243 5.23 8.91 -13.30
CA GLU A 243 4.75 8.68 -14.67
C GLU A 243 5.14 7.30 -15.24
N ASP A 244 6.22 6.69 -14.74
CA ASP A 244 6.72 5.38 -15.15
C ASP A 244 6.10 4.21 -14.34
N MET A 245 5.06 4.47 -13.53
CA MET A 245 4.43 3.50 -12.62
C MET A 245 5.38 2.94 -11.56
N ALA A 246 6.52 3.61 -11.35
CA ALA A 246 7.46 3.28 -10.30
C ALA A 246 7.24 4.18 -9.08
N VAL A 247 7.57 3.64 -7.91
CA VAL A 247 7.52 4.35 -6.62
C VAL A 247 8.94 4.47 -6.12
N ASP A 248 9.42 5.70 -5.99
CA ASP A 248 10.73 5.96 -5.44
C ASP A 248 10.73 5.85 -3.90
N PHE A 249 11.90 5.99 -3.28
CA PHE A 249 12.01 5.85 -1.84
C PHE A 249 11.28 6.96 -1.06
N ASP A 250 11.24 8.19 -1.59
CA ASP A 250 10.52 9.30 -0.95
C ASP A 250 9.01 9.02 -0.89
N ASN A 251 8.42 8.66 -2.03
CA ASN A 251 6.99 8.34 -2.12
C ASN A 251 6.63 7.10 -1.29
N PHE A 252 7.49 6.08 -1.26
CA PHE A 252 7.29 4.89 -0.44
C PHE A 252 7.21 5.22 1.06
N VAL A 253 8.19 5.96 1.58
CA VAL A 253 8.21 6.34 3.00
C VAL A 253 7.04 7.27 3.32
N THR A 254 6.73 8.23 2.44
CA THR A 254 5.60 9.15 2.63
C THR A 254 4.27 8.40 2.69
N CYS A 255 4.08 7.39 1.84
CA CYS A 255 2.92 6.52 1.87
C CYS A 255 2.80 5.79 3.21
N LEU A 256 3.87 5.12 3.67
CA LEU A 256 3.86 4.38 4.94
C LEU A 256 3.59 5.28 6.15
N VAL A 257 4.23 6.44 6.20
CA VAL A 257 4.05 7.41 7.28
C VAL A 257 2.60 7.90 7.34
N ARG A 258 2.02 8.30 6.19
CA ARG A 258 0.63 8.76 6.13
C ARG A 258 -0.35 7.64 6.46
N LEU A 259 -0.10 6.43 5.97
CA LEU A 259 -0.94 5.27 6.27
C LEU A 259 -0.90 4.98 7.77
N GLU A 260 0.28 4.99 8.39
CA GLU A 260 0.45 4.86 9.83
C GLU A 260 -0.32 5.94 10.60
N THR A 261 -0.19 7.22 10.23
CA THR A 261 -0.93 8.31 10.86
C THR A 261 -2.44 8.07 10.80
N MET A 262 -2.97 7.72 9.63
CA MET A 262 -4.40 7.50 9.45
C MET A 262 -4.91 6.31 10.28
N PHE A 263 -4.17 5.20 10.32
CA PHE A 263 -4.53 4.05 11.17
C PHE A 263 -4.50 4.40 12.67
N LYS A 264 -3.49 5.15 13.13
CA LYS A 264 -3.40 5.58 14.52
C LYS A 264 -4.53 6.52 14.90
N THR A 265 -4.80 7.52 14.06
CA THR A 265 -5.86 8.50 14.32
C THR A 265 -7.22 7.82 14.32
N PHE A 266 -7.48 6.92 13.37
CA PHE A 266 -8.71 6.14 13.34
C PHE A 266 -8.88 5.30 14.62
N LYS A 267 -7.86 4.51 15.02
CA LYS A 267 -7.90 3.71 16.26
C LYS A 267 -8.06 4.54 17.54
N THR A 268 -7.59 5.78 17.53
CA THR A 268 -7.74 6.71 18.67
C THR A 268 -9.16 7.27 18.76
N MET A 269 -9.83 7.43 17.61
CA MET A 269 -11.21 7.94 17.52
C MET A 269 -12.25 6.83 17.67
N ASP A 270 -11.97 5.61 17.20
CA ASP A 270 -12.81 4.41 17.30
C ASP A 270 -12.69 3.78 18.70
N THR A 271 -13.34 4.41 19.69
CA THR A 271 -13.24 4.01 21.10
C THR A 271 -13.99 2.71 21.45
N ASP A 272 -14.98 2.34 20.64
CA ASP A 272 -15.81 1.14 20.81
C ASP A 272 -15.42 -0.02 19.88
N ALA A 273 -14.43 0.20 19.00
CA ALA A 273 -13.88 -0.79 18.09
C ALA A 273 -14.94 -1.40 17.16
N ASP A 274 -15.93 -0.60 16.78
CA ASP A 274 -17.00 -1.01 15.87
C ASP A 274 -16.64 -0.82 14.39
N GLY A 275 -15.47 -0.20 14.12
CA GLY A 275 -14.96 0.07 12.79
C GLY A 275 -15.59 1.31 12.14
N GLN A 276 -16.24 2.18 12.90
CA GLN A 276 -16.86 3.42 12.43
C GLN A 276 -16.44 4.60 13.31
N ILE A 277 -16.35 5.79 12.71
CA ILE A 277 -16.10 7.04 13.44
C ILE A 277 -17.13 8.08 13.02
N SER A 278 -17.60 8.89 13.97
CA SER A 278 -18.47 10.04 13.71
C SER A 278 -17.68 11.32 13.89
N LEU A 279 -17.61 12.15 12.84
CA LEU A 279 -16.89 13.41 12.85
C LEU A 279 -17.84 14.54 12.47
N ASP A 280 -17.76 15.65 13.19
CA ASP A 280 -18.36 16.89 12.72
C ASP A 280 -17.52 17.51 11.58
N PHE A 281 -18.05 18.56 10.94
CA PHE A 281 -17.39 19.21 9.81
C PHE A 281 -16.02 19.81 10.18
N PHE A 282 -15.88 20.35 11.39
CA PHE A 282 -14.64 20.96 11.84
C PHE A 282 -13.57 19.90 12.12
N GLN A 283 -13.94 18.80 12.77
CA GLN A 283 -13.11 17.63 13.00
C GLN A 283 -12.67 16.99 11.69
N TRP A 284 -13.58 16.87 10.71
CA TRP A 284 -13.26 16.37 9.37
C TRP A 284 -12.22 17.23 8.64
N ILE A 285 -12.39 18.56 8.64
CA ILE A 285 -11.39 19.46 8.03
C ILE A 285 -10.06 19.36 8.76
N THR A 286 -10.09 19.35 10.10
CA THR A 286 -8.88 19.25 10.91
C THR A 286 -8.11 17.98 10.60
N LEU A 287 -8.81 16.84 10.54
CA LEU A 287 -8.24 15.55 10.18
C LEU A 287 -7.68 15.52 8.76
N THR A 288 -8.39 16.06 7.77
CA THR A 288 -7.97 15.93 6.36
C THR A 288 -6.87 16.91 5.95
N MET A 289 -6.77 18.06 6.61
CA MET A 289 -5.81 19.11 6.24
C MET A 289 -4.55 19.12 7.13
N PHE A 290 -4.66 18.65 8.37
CA PHE A 290 -3.60 18.76 9.36
C PHE A 290 -3.12 17.43 9.94
N ALA A 291 -3.77 16.29 9.64
CA ALA A 291 -3.23 14.97 9.95
C ALA A 291 -2.24 14.48 8.88
#